data_AF-A0A2N5M8W5-F1
#
_entry.id   AF-A0A2N5M8W5-F1
#
_cell.length_a   1.000
_cell.length_b   1.000
_cell.length_c   1.000
_cell.angle_alpha   90.00
_cell.angle_beta   90.00
_cell.angle_gamma   90.00
#
_symmetry.space_group_name_H-M   'P 1'
#
loop_
_entity.id
_entity.type
_entity.pdbx_description
1 polymer ?
#
loop_
_entity_poly.entity_id
_entity_poly.type
_entity_poly.pdbx_seq_one_letter_code
_entity_poly.pdbx_strand_id
1 'polypeptide(L)'
;MKYITWCLVLAILLTGCSAGDTSGQDTKAKQQAELSVKEKQKIILDYVNNKISKASDYEVEAFHSLSSVSGDNYTDDNTMYKELVNTTIPAYDKAVNEAKNIKPGIKELEKPTQQLIKTTETFQEALALQKEALEKQDKELIAKSNEKLFEYQKMLKEYHTEMKKVTKKFNVNYTPNQIN
;
A
#
# COMPACT_ATOMS: atom_id res chain seq x y z
N MET A 1 37.49 -61.55 -14.89
CA MET A 1 36.98 -62.93 -14.82
C MET A 1 35.85 -62.99 -13.83
N LYS A 2 34.77 -63.70 -14.20
CA LYS A 2 33.60 -63.99 -13.35
C LYS A 2 34.00 -64.98 -12.24
N TYR A 3 33.07 -65.11 -11.27
CA TYR A 3 32.77 -66.31 -10.46
C TYR A 3 33.27 -66.26 -8.99
N ILE A 4 32.34 -66.26 -8.00
CA ILE A 4 31.75 -67.44 -7.28
C ILE A 4 32.67 -67.80 -6.09
N THR A 5 32.27 -68.16 -4.87
CA THR A 5 31.00 -68.38 -4.18
C THR A 5 31.33 -68.73 -2.71
N TRP A 6 30.44 -68.36 -1.78
CA TRP A 6 30.15 -68.93 -0.45
C TRP A 6 31.26 -69.31 0.56
N CYS A 7 31.14 -68.78 1.79
CA CYS A 7 30.48 -69.42 2.96
C CYS A 7 30.85 -68.60 4.23
N LEU A 8 29.90 -67.98 4.92
CA LEU A 8 29.17 -68.53 6.07
C LEU A 8 30.01 -68.57 7.35
N VAL A 9 29.95 -67.51 8.17
CA VAL A 9 29.98 -67.64 9.63
C VAL A 9 28.98 -66.67 10.25
N LEU A 10 28.10 -67.27 11.04
CA LEU A 10 27.03 -66.72 11.83
C LEU A 10 27.60 -66.14 13.14
N ALA A 11 27.26 -64.89 13.48
CA ALA A 11 27.28 -64.41 14.86
C ALA A 11 26.06 -63.51 15.07
N ILE A 12 25.04 -64.07 15.71
CA ILE A 12 23.90 -63.35 16.30
C ILE A 12 24.39 -62.91 17.68
N LEU A 13 24.24 -61.65 18.10
CA LEU A 13 23.13 -61.25 18.97
C LEU A 13 22.95 -59.72 19.02
N LEU A 14 21.71 -59.32 18.74
CA LEU A 14 20.95 -58.18 19.28
C LEU A 14 21.26 -56.79 18.73
N THR A 15 20.74 -56.57 17.52
CA THR A 15 20.31 -55.28 16.99
C THR A 15 19.26 -54.62 17.89
N GLY A 16 19.62 -53.48 18.49
CA GLY A 16 18.65 -52.44 18.80
C GLY A 16 18.36 -51.65 17.53
N CYS A 17 17.26 -51.96 16.85
CA CYS A 17 16.72 -51.14 15.78
C CYS A 17 15.88 -50.01 16.38
N SER A 18 16.22 -48.75 16.05
CA SER A 18 15.22 -47.86 15.48
C SER A 18 15.92 -46.84 14.57
N ALA A 19 15.52 -46.90 13.30
CA ALA A 19 15.94 -46.06 12.20
C ALA A 19 15.51 -44.59 12.42
N GLY A 20 16.16 -43.58 11.85
CA GLY A 20 17.25 -43.59 10.88
C GLY A 20 17.79 -42.18 10.67
N ASP A 21 18.99 -42.13 10.08
CA ASP A 21 19.69 -40.96 9.59
C ASP A 21 18.88 -40.20 8.52
N THR A 22 18.96 -38.87 8.50
CA THR A 22 19.76 -38.12 7.49
C THR A 22 19.42 -36.62 7.53
N SER A 23 20.45 -35.83 7.85
CA SER A 23 20.74 -34.50 7.32
C SER A 23 19.55 -33.65 6.81
N GLY A 24 18.87 -32.96 7.72
CA GLY A 24 18.01 -31.83 7.40
C GLY A 24 18.81 -30.53 7.43
N GLN A 25 18.96 -29.91 6.26
CA GLN A 25 19.24 -28.49 6.11
C GLN A 25 18.28 -27.69 7.01
N ASP A 26 18.75 -27.04 8.06
CA ASP A 26 17.88 -26.10 8.81
C ASP A 26 18.66 -25.01 9.57
N THR A 27 19.85 -24.64 9.11
CA THR A 27 20.66 -23.59 9.74
C THR A 27 20.58 -22.22 9.03
N LYS A 28 19.52 -21.96 8.25
CA LYS A 28 19.28 -20.63 7.63
C LYS A 28 17.83 -20.13 7.62
N ALA A 29 16.93 -20.73 8.39
CA ALA A 29 15.52 -20.33 8.37
C ALA A 29 14.89 -20.29 9.77
N LYS A 30 15.47 -19.53 10.72
CA LYS A 30 14.81 -19.22 12.01
C LYS A 30 15.49 -18.05 12.71
N GLN A 31 15.20 -16.83 12.26
CA GLN A 31 15.03 -15.63 13.11
C GLN A 31 14.80 -14.39 12.24
N GLN A 32 13.56 -14.23 11.76
CA GLN A 32 12.98 -12.91 11.87
C GLN A 32 12.34 -12.91 13.25
N ALA A 33 13.00 -12.30 14.24
CA ALA A 33 12.42 -12.18 15.58
C ALA A 33 11.02 -11.55 15.42
N GLU A 34 9.99 -12.26 15.86
CA GLU A 34 8.63 -11.74 15.79
C GLU A 34 8.58 -10.48 16.66
N LEU A 35 8.39 -9.33 16.03
CA LEU A 35 8.31 -8.04 16.72
C LEU A 35 7.27 -8.11 17.84
N SER A 36 7.62 -7.58 19.01
CA SER A 36 6.68 -7.49 20.12
C SER A 36 5.48 -6.61 19.76
N VAL A 37 4.36 -6.81 20.45
CA VAL A 37 3.14 -5.98 20.27
C VAL A 37 3.46 -4.49 20.44
N LYS A 38 4.30 -4.13 21.41
CA LYS A 38 4.70 -2.75 21.69
C LYS A 38 5.51 -2.13 20.54
N GLU A 39 6.40 -2.89 19.92
CA GLU A 39 7.15 -2.43 18.74
C GLU A 39 6.22 -2.23 17.54
N LYS A 40 5.28 -3.15 17.31
CA LYS A 40 4.28 -3.02 16.25
C LYS A 40 3.38 -1.80 16.45
N GLN A 41 2.94 -1.52 17.68
CA GLN A 41 2.20 -0.29 18.01
C GLN A 41 2.98 0.96 17.64
N LYS A 42 4.27 1.02 18.01
CA LYS A 42 5.13 2.16 17.67
C LYS A 42 5.25 2.34 16.15
N ILE A 43 5.40 1.25 15.40
CA ILE A 43 5.47 1.29 13.93
C ILE A 43 4.16 1.79 13.33
N ILE A 44 3.01 1.37 13.86
CA ILE A 44 1.69 1.83 13.38
C ILE A 44 1.50 3.32 13.67
N LEU A 45 1.88 3.79 14.86
CA LEU A 45 1.80 5.21 15.22
C LEU A 45 2.69 6.06 14.31
N ASP A 46 3.93 5.63 14.06
CA ASP A 46 4.83 6.30 13.13
C ASP A 46 4.30 6.31 11.70
N TYR A 47 3.72 5.20 11.27
CA TYR A 47 3.11 5.08 9.95
C TYR A 47 1.98 6.10 9.75
N VAL A 48 1.03 6.18 10.70
CA VAL A 48 -0.10 7.10 10.63
C VAL A 48 0.34 8.56 10.78
N ASN A 49 1.16 8.86 11.78
CA ASN A 49 1.42 10.25 12.17
C ASN A 49 2.54 10.92 11.37
N ASN A 50 3.49 10.15 10.83
CA ASN A 50 4.68 10.71 10.19
C ASN A 50 4.84 10.28 8.73
N LYS A 51 4.61 8.99 8.41
CA LYS A 51 4.86 8.50 7.04
C LYS A 51 3.78 8.92 6.07
N ILE A 52 2.52 8.90 6.51
CA ILE A 52 1.39 9.33 5.67
C ILE A 52 1.25 10.85 5.64
N SER A 53 1.63 11.56 6.71
CA SER A 53 1.35 12.99 6.85
C SER A 53 1.89 13.82 5.69
N LYS A 54 3.09 13.52 5.20
CA LYS A 54 3.67 14.25 4.06
C LYS A 54 2.88 14.10 2.77
N ALA A 55 2.38 12.90 2.48
CA ALA A 55 1.51 12.69 1.33
C ALA A 55 0.21 13.47 1.51
N SER A 56 -0.36 13.44 2.72
CA SER A 56 -1.60 14.16 3.05
C SER A 56 -1.44 15.69 2.97
N ASP A 57 -0.30 16.26 3.34
CA ASP A 57 -0.07 17.70 3.23
C ASP A 57 -0.17 18.16 1.76
N TYR A 58 0.40 17.39 0.84
CA TYR A 58 0.28 17.63 -0.60
C TYR A 58 -1.12 17.35 -1.16
N GLU A 59 -1.83 16.34 -0.64
CA GLU A 59 -3.24 16.11 -0.99
C GLU A 59 -4.11 17.31 -0.59
N VAL A 60 -3.91 17.86 0.62
CA VAL A 60 -4.64 19.04 1.09
C VAL A 60 -4.35 20.26 0.21
N GLU A 61 -3.09 20.49 -0.17
CA GLU A 61 -2.71 21.54 -1.12
C GLU A 61 -3.44 21.39 -2.46
N ALA A 62 -3.44 20.17 -3.02
CA ALA A 62 -4.12 19.87 -4.27
C ALA A 62 -5.64 20.04 -4.17
N PHE A 63 -6.27 19.57 -3.09
CA PHE A 63 -7.72 19.69 -2.90
C PHE A 63 -8.16 21.13 -2.69
N HIS A 64 -7.40 21.93 -1.93
CA HIS A 64 -7.67 23.36 -1.80
C HIS A 64 -7.52 24.10 -3.14
N SER A 65 -6.49 23.77 -3.92
CA SER A 65 -6.30 24.32 -5.27
C SER A 65 -7.49 23.96 -6.17
N LEU A 66 -7.87 22.68 -6.23
CA LEU A 66 -8.99 22.22 -7.05
C LEU A 66 -10.33 22.84 -6.63
N SER A 67 -10.61 22.90 -5.32
CA SER A 67 -11.86 23.47 -4.82
C SER A 67 -11.98 24.97 -5.09
N SER A 68 -10.86 25.69 -5.24
CA SER A 68 -10.85 27.12 -5.56
C SER A 68 -11.35 27.47 -6.96
N VAL A 69 -11.42 26.48 -7.87
CA VAL A 69 -11.82 26.67 -9.28
C VAL A 69 -12.88 25.67 -9.77
N SER A 70 -13.48 24.91 -8.85
CA SER A 70 -14.50 23.90 -9.16
C SER A 70 -15.76 24.06 -8.32
N GLY A 71 -16.81 23.32 -8.66
CA GLY A 71 -18.11 23.42 -7.98
C GLY A 71 -18.66 24.85 -8.02
N ASP A 72 -19.03 25.38 -6.85
CA ASP A 72 -19.56 26.74 -6.72
C ASP A 72 -18.54 27.84 -7.09
N ASN A 73 -17.24 27.51 -7.10
CA ASN A 73 -16.16 28.44 -7.48
C ASN A 73 -15.78 28.34 -8.97
N TYR A 74 -16.43 27.48 -9.74
CA TYR A 74 -16.17 27.38 -11.17
C TYR A 74 -16.58 28.67 -11.90
N THR A 75 -15.70 29.17 -12.77
CA THR A 75 -15.91 30.39 -13.55
C THR A 75 -15.86 30.09 -15.05
N ASP A 76 -14.74 29.53 -15.50
CA ASP A 76 -14.52 29.11 -16.88
C ASP A 76 -13.44 28.02 -16.98
N ASP A 77 -13.45 27.28 -18.08
CA ASP A 77 -12.53 26.18 -18.36
C ASP A 77 -11.05 26.59 -18.35
N ASN A 78 -10.73 27.82 -18.79
CA ASN A 78 -9.35 28.28 -18.86
C ASN A 78 -8.80 28.66 -17.48
N THR A 79 -9.63 29.23 -16.60
CA THR A 79 -9.29 29.44 -15.19
C THR A 79 -9.04 28.09 -14.49
N MET A 80 -9.95 27.13 -14.68
CA MET A 80 -9.80 25.78 -14.12
C MET A 80 -8.54 25.07 -14.65
N TYR A 81 -8.32 25.09 -15.96
CA TYR A 81 -7.16 24.45 -16.60
C TYR A 81 -5.83 25.01 -16.08
N LYS A 82 -5.73 26.33 -15.94
CA LYS A 82 -4.51 26.96 -15.41
C LYS A 82 -4.22 26.53 -13.98
N GLU A 83 -5.22 26.52 -13.12
CA GLU A 83 -5.04 26.11 -11.73
C GLU A 83 -4.69 24.62 -11.63
N LEU A 84 -5.34 23.76 -12.43
CA LEU A 84 -5.02 22.35 -12.53
C LEU A 84 -3.55 22.11 -12.90
N VAL A 85 -3.08 22.75 -13.96
CA VAL A 85 -1.72 22.54 -14.51
C VAL A 85 -0.63 23.17 -13.65
N ASN A 86 -0.89 24.36 -13.10
CA ASN A 86 0.13 25.12 -12.37
C ASN A 86 0.24 24.72 -10.90
N THR A 87 -0.86 24.25 -10.29
CA THR A 87 -0.93 24.03 -8.84
C THR A 87 -1.46 22.64 -8.48
N THR A 88 -2.68 22.28 -8.90
CA THR A 88 -3.35 21.06 -8.41
C THR A 88 -2.56 19.79 -8.77
N ILE A 89 -2.23 19.59 -10.05
CA ILE A 89 -1.53 18.39 -10.53
C ILE A 89 -0.11 18.33 -9.96
N PRO A 90 0.72 19.39 -10.00
CA PRO A 90 2.05 19.36 -9.40
C PRO A 90 2.05 19.05 -7.89
N ALA A 91 1.08 19.55 -7.12
CA ALA A 91 0.93 19.21 -5.71
C ALA A 91 0.56 17.72 -5.56
N TYR A 92 -0.43 17.25 -6.31
CA TYR A 92 -0.92 15.89 -6.20
C TYR A 92 0.11 14.84 -6.68
N ASP A 93 0.93 15.17 -7.68
CA ASP A 93 2.05 14.33 -8.12
C ASP A 93 3.07 14.11 -6.99
N LYS A 94 3.32 15.13 -6.14
CA LYS A 94 4.14 14.96 -4.93
C LYS A 94 3.47 14.04 -3.93
N ALA A 95 2.15 14.13 -3.74
CA ALA A 95 1.41 13.23 -2.86
C ALA A 95 1.55 11.76 -3.30
N VAL A 96 1.36 11.47 -4.59
CA VAL A 96 1.54 10.13 -5.17
C VAL A 96 2.97 9.63 -4.98
N ASN A 97 3.96 10.49 -5.20
CA ASN A 97 5.36 10.13 -5.03
C ASN A 97 5.71 9.83 -3.55
N GLU A 98 5.22 10.62 -2.61
CA GLU A 98 5.37 10.33 -1.18
C GLU A 98 4.70 9.01 -0.82
N ALA A 99 3.46 8.77 -1.27
CA ALA A 99 2.72 7.53 -1.03
C ALA A 99 3.47 6.30 -1.54
N LYS A 100 4.05 6.36 -2.74
CA LYS A 100 4.87 5.28 -3.33
C LYS A 100 6.13 4.95 -2.54
N ASN A 101 6.67 5.93 -1.83
CA ASN A 101 7.89 5.78 -1.03
C ASN A 101 7.62 5.30 0.42
N ILE A 102 6.35 5.18 0.83
CA ILE A 102 5.99 4.70 2.16
C ILE A 102 6.40 3.24 2.33
N LYS A 103 7.22 3.01 3.37
CA LYS A 103 7.59 1.65 3.81
C LYS A 103 6.66 1.21 4.96
N PRO A 104 5.91 0.11 4.81
CA PRO A 104 4.91 -0.33 5.80
C PRO A 104 5.53 -0.70 7.14
N GLY A 105 6.77 -1.21 7.17
CA GLY A 105 7.49 -1.55 8.40
C GLY A 105 7.01 -2.83 9.10
N ILE A 106 5.75 -3.24 8.90
CA ILE A 106 5.19 -4.54 9.32
C ILE A 106 4.22 -5.09 8.27
N LYS A 107 4.06 -6.41 8.25
CA LYS A 107 3.18 -7.12 7.30
C LYS A 107 1.74 -6.63 7.35
N GLU A 108 1.24 -6.29 8.54
CA GLU A 108 -0.13 -5.80 8.72
C GLU A 108 -0.41 -4.47 8.00
N LEU A 109 0.62 -3.69 7.68
CA LEU A 109 0.49 -2.41 6.97
C LEU A 109 0.72 -2.53 5.45
N GLU A 110 1.16 -3.68 4.93
CA GLU A 110 1.40 -3.86 3.49
C GLU A 110 0.14 -3.62 2.65
N LYS A 111 -0.97 -4.27 3.02
CA LYS A 111 -2.24 -4.13 2.30
C LYS A 111 -2.79 -2.69 2.37
N PRO A 112 -2.88 -2.02 3.53
CA PRO A 112 -3.24 -0.61 3.58
C PRO A 112 -2.32 0.30 2.77
N THR A 113 -1.00 0.04 2.76
CA THR A 113 -0.04 0.84 1.97
C THR A 113 -0.30 0.68 0.47
N GLN A 114 -0.50 -0.55 0.00
CA GLN A 114 -0.82 -0.80 -1.41
C GLN A 114 -2.16 -0.17 -1.81
N GLN A 115 -3.17 -0.23 -0.94
CA GLN A 115 -4.46 0.42 -1.17
C GLN A 115 -4.31 1.94 -1.24
N LEU A 116 -3.53 2.54 -0.34
CA LEU A 116 -3.24 3.99 -0.35
C LEU A 116 -2.60 4.41 -1.68
N ILE A 117 -1.56 3.72 -2.12
CA ILE A 117 -0.87 4.01 -3.39
C ILE A 117 -1.87 3.98 -4.55
N LYS A 118 -2.63 2.88 -4.68
CA LYS A 118 -3.64 2.76 -5.74
C LYS A 118 -4.70 3.85 -5.67
N THR A 119 -5.18 4.15 -4.46
CA THR A 119 -6.17 5.22 -4.24
C THR A 119 -5.61 6.54 -4.73
N THR A 120 -4.37 6.88 -4.36
CA THR A 120 -3.74 8.12 -4.81
C THR A 120 -3.58 8.15 -6.33
N GLU A 121 -3.12 7.06 -6.95
CA GLU A 121 -3.00 6.96 -8.41
C GLU A 121 -4.35 7.12 -9.14
N THR A 122 -5.45 6.59 -8.60
CA THR A 122 -6.79 6.74 -9.19
C THR A 122 -7.24 8.20 -9.27
N PHE A 123 -6.95 9.03 -8.27
CA PHE A 123 -7.27 10.46 -8.36
C PHE A 123 -6.29 11.21 -9.27
N GLN A 124 -5.03 10.79 -9.34
CA GLN A 124 -4.09 11.33 -10.34
C GLN A 124 -4.61 11.08 -11.77
N GLU A 125 -5.14 9.89 -12.04
CA GLU A 125 -5.82 9.58 -13.31
C GLU A 125 -7.04 10.50 -13.55
N ALA A 126 -7.83 10.77 -12.51
CA ALA A 126 -8.97 11.69 -12.61
C ALA A 126 -8.53 13.11 -13.02
N LEU A 127 -7.48 13.63 -12.39
CA LEU A 127 -6.92 14.95 -12.70
C LEU A 127 -6.36 14.99 -14.14
N ALA A 128 -5.66 13.93 -14.57
CA ALA A 128 -5.12 13.84 -15.92
C ALA A 128 -6.23 13.84 -16.98
N LEU A 129 -7.30 13.06 -16.76
CA LEU A 129 -8.48 13.05 -17.63
C LEU A 129 -9.18 14.41 -17.67
N GLN A 130 -9.29 15.09 -16.52
CA GLN A 130 -9.92 16.41 -16.46
C GLN A 130 -9.11 17.46 -17.22
N LYS A 131 -7.78 17.44 -17.07
CA LYS A 131 -6.89 18.28 -17.86
C LYS A 131 -7.08 18.03 -19.35
N GLU A 132 -7.02 16.77 -19.79
CA GLU A 132 -7.18 16.39 -21.20
C GLU A 132 -8.56 16.80 -21.74
N ALA A 133 -9.60 16.67 -20.93
CA ALA A 133 -10.95 17.10 -21.27
C ALA A 133 -11.04 18.61 -21.54
N LEU A 134 -10.39 19.42 -20.71
CA LEU A 134 -10.35 20.88 -20.89
C LEU A 134 -9.57 21.27 -22.15
N GLU A 135 -8.44 20.60 -22.42
CA GLU A 135 -7.62 20.82 -23.63
C GLU A 135 -8.40 20.49 -24.91
N LYS A 136 -9.16 19.39 -24.89
CA LYS A 136 -9.90 18.89 -26.07
C LYS A 136 -11.34 19.36 -26.14
N GLN A 137 -11.83 20.04 -25.12
CA GLN A 137 -13.24 20.38 -24.94
C GLN A 137 -14.14 19.12 -25.02
N ASP A 138 -13.67 18.02 -24.43
CA ASP A 138 -14.26 16.69 -24.54
C ASP A 138 -15.06 16.31 -23.28
N LYS A 139 -16.39 16.30 -23.42
CA LYS A 139 -17.32 15.98 -22.33
C LYS A 139 -17.27 14.51 -21.89
N GLU A 140 -16.87 13.58 -22.76
CA GLU A 140 -16.73 12.17 -22.37
C GLU A 140 -15.54 11.98 -21.44
N LEU A 141 -14.45 12.73 -21.65
CA LEU A 141 -13.31 12.73 -20.73
C LEU A 141 -13.66 13.33 -19.37
N ILE A 142 -14.53 14.37 -19.32
CA ILE A 142 -15.09 14.86 -18.06
C ILE A 142 -15.87 13.76 -17.33
N ALA A 143 -16.72 13.01 -18.05
CA ALA A 143 -17.49 11.92 -17.44
C ALA A 143 -16.56 10.84 -16.85
N LYS A 144 -15.51 10.43 -17.58
CA LYS A 144 -14.51 9.47 -17.10
C LYS A 144 -13.72 9.98 -15.90
N SER A 145 -13.36 11.27 -15.89
CA SER A 145 -12.72 11.90 -14.74
C SER A 145 -13.61 11.82 -13.49
N ASN A 146 -14.91 12.11 -13.63
CA ASN A 146 -15.87 11.99 -12.53
C ASN A 146 -16.05 10.53 -12.06
N GLU A 147 -16.07 9.56 -12.97
CA GLU A 147 -16.08 8.14 -12.62
C GLU A 147 -14.87 7.76 -11.78
N LYS A 148 -13.68 8.24 -12.15
CA LYS A 148 -12.44 8.04 -11.38
C LYS A 148 -12.49 8.71 -10.00
N LEU A 149 -13.13 9.87 -9.89
CA LEU A 149 -13.35 10.51 -8.59
C LEU A 149 -14.27 9.66 -7.69
N PHE A 150 -15.34 9.08 -8.22
CA PHE A 150 -16.18 8.15 -7.46
C PHE A 150 -15.43 6.89 -7.04
N GLU A 151 -14.58 6.35 -7.93
CA GLU A 151 -13.70 5.21 -7.64
C GLU A 151 -12.74 5.56 -6.48
N TYR A 152 -12.06 6.71 -6.56
CA TYR A 152 -11.19 7.24 -5.50
C TYR A 152 -11.90 7.30 -4.16
N GLN A 153 -13.09 7.92 -4.10
CA GLN A 153 -13.86 8.06 -2.86
C GLN A 153 -14.20 6.71 -2.22
N LYS A 154 -14.53 5.71 -3.04
CA LYS A 154 -14.78 4.35 -2.56
C LYS A 154 -13.51 3.70 -2.02
N MET A 155 -12.41 3.78 -2.76
CA MET A 155 -11.13 3.20 -2.37
C MET A 155 -10.56 3.84 -1.10
N LEU A 156 -10.75 5.15 -0.91
CA LEU A 156 -10.35 5.87 0.30
C LEU A 156 -11.13 5.38 1.53
N LYS A 157 -12.44 5.16 1.40
CA LYS A 157 -13.27 4.57 2.47
C LYS A 157 -12.79 3.14 2.82
N GLU A 158 -12.44 2.36 1.82
CA GLU A 158 -11.88 1.01 2.02
C GLU A 158 -10.52 1.06 2.71
N TYR A 159 -9.63 1.97 2.31
CA TYR A 159 -8.34 2.21 2.97
C TYR A 159 -8.53 2.51 4.47
N HIS A 160 -9.41 3.45 4.82
CA HIS A 160 -9.69 3.78 6.22
C HIS A 160 -10.31 2.61 6.99
N THR A 161 -11.11 1.78 6.32
CA THR A 161 -11.68 0.56 6.92
C THR A 161 -10.60 -0.46 7.25
N GLU A 162 -9.64 -0.68 6.35
CA GLU A 162 -8.51 -1.57 6.59
C GLU A 162 -7.58 -1.02 7.68
N MET A 163 -7.31 0.29 7.69
CA MET A 163 -6.54 0.94 8.75
C MET A 163 -7.19 0.79 10.13
N LYS A 164 -8.52 0.91 10.23
CA LYS A 164 -9.27 0.66 11.47
C LYS A 164 -9.12 -0.79 11.95
N LYS A 165 -9.09 -1.78 11.04
CA LYS A 165 -8.87 -3.19 11.42
C LYS A 165 -7.47 -3.40 12.00
N VAL A 166 -6.44 -2.86 11.34
CA VAL A 166 -5.05 -2.99 11.81
C VAL A 166 -4.87 -2.31 13.17
N THR A 167 -5.31 -1.06 13.29
CA THR A 167 -5.15 -0.27 14.51
C THR A 167 -5.91 -0.88 15.69
N LYS A 168 -7.14 -1.39 15.48
CA LYS A 168 -7.90 -2.13 16.50
C LYS A 168 -7.18 -3.40 16.97
N LYS A 169 -6.56 -4.18 16.06
CA LYS A 169 -5.79 -5.39 16.41
C LYS A 169 -4.68 -5.09 17.43
N PHE A 170 -4.11 -3.89 17.37
CA PHE A 170 -2.99 -3.47 18.22
C PHE A 170 -3.38 -2.41 19.26
N ASN A 171 -4.67 -2.15 19.46
CA ASN A 171 -5.18 -1.14 20.41
C ASN A 171 -4.55 0.26 20.22
N VAL A 172 -4.40 0.68 18.96
CA VAL A 172 -3.96 2.02 18.56
C VAL A 172 -5.19 2.85 18.20
N ASN A 173 -5.28 4.07 18.69
CA ASN A 173 -6.35 5.00 18.31
C ASN A 173 -6.09 5.53 16.91
N TYR A 174 -7.11 5.47 16.05
CA TYR A 174 -7.03 5.92 14.67
C TYR A 174 -8.30 6.69 14.28
N THR A 175 -8.09 7.94 13.90
CA THR A 175 -9.12 8.82 13.38
C THR A 175 -8.66 9.31 12.01
N PRO A 176 -9.37 8.99 10.92
CA PRO A 176 -9.09 9.58 9.61
C PRO A 176 -9.14 11.11 9.69
N ASN A 177 -8.19 11.79 9.04
CA ASN A 177 -8.31 13.22 8.81
C ASN A 177 -9.52 13.45 7.90
N GLN A 178 -10.44 14.30 8.33
CA GLN A 178 -11.54 14.76 7.48
C GLN A 178 -11.00 15.90 6.63
N ILE A 179 -10.84 15.64 5.33
CA ILE A 179 -10.69 16.71 4.35
C ILE A 179 -12.12 17.10 3.97
N ASN A 180 -12.53 18.29 4.39
CA ASN A 180 -13.84 18.87 4.09
C ASN A 180 -13.79 19.62 2.76
#